data_AF-A0A662ZCE3-F1
#
_entry.id   AF-A0A662ZCE3-F1
#
_cell.length_a   1.000
_cell.length_b   1.000
_cell.length_c   1.000
_cell.angle_alpha   90.00
_cell.angle_beta   90.00
_cell.angle_gamma   90.00
#
_symmetry.space_group_name_H-M   'P 1'
#
loop_
_entity.id
_entity.type
_entity.pdbx_description
1 polymer ?
#
loop_
_entity_poly.entity_id
_entity_poly.type
_entity_poly.pdbx_seq_one_letter_code
_entity_poly.pdbx_strand_id
1 'polypeptide(L)'
;MAYKNSHIFLPLVQKARKEKSLDKLLAGRGEWFVVQTDMFGDFPDRPTDVDGIYIFGIFKLYELGDTAIAQETEDAIVAICDQPYDDDAYLAGHAFYYYLCKLRAEYAPFRMNIKRIEDAIKNCIIRDKEKMLNTHKWVYTYSNTNGPWDLYNFMQMQNDIFLPLGANLFGDSVFERTKTPELLRILKKRNKEENLTVVLRDGSVVSGAIDEIYDDYDYIGTKEHPTYKVFERCNFVVGEVLKTGKDEVSCCQILDLARPAFVKKIMDESGHIIWKISLARLLFLEFIIKLWRFLTKHH
;
A
#
# COMPACT_ATOMS: atom_id res chain seq x y z
N MET A 1 12.85 14.02 16.48
CA MET A 1 13.61 14.70 15.42
C MET A 1 14.27 13.64 14.57
N ALA A 2 13.72 13.31 13.40
CA ALA A 2 14.40 12.42 12.46
C ALA A 2 15.60 13.17 11.88
N TYR A 3 16.81 12.64 12.04
CA TYR A 3 17.97 13.08 11.26
C TYR A 3 17.58 13.02 9.79
N LYS A 4 17.45 14.17 9.12
CA LYS A 4 17.06 14.19 7.70
C LYS A 4 18.25 13.69 6.89
N ASN A 5 18.09 12.53 6.26
CA ASN A 5 19.11 11.91 5.40
C ASN A 5 19.36 12.69 4.09
N SER A 6 18.85 13.92 3.95
CA SER A 6 19.08 14.79 2.80
C SER A 6 20.56 15.02 2.49
N HIS A 7 21.44 15.05 3.50
CA HIS A 7 22.88 15.15 3.29
C HIS A 7 23.49 13.95 2.56
N ILE A 8 22.79 12.81 2.50
CA ILE A 8 23.17 11.60 1.76
C ILE A 8 22.45 11.57 0.41
N PHE A 9 21.12 11.62 0.42
CA PHE A 9 20.32 11.39 -0.78
C PHE A 9 20.36 12.56 -1.79
N LEU A 10 20.42 13.81 -1.33
CA LEU A 10 20.43 14.97 -2.24
C LEU A 10 21.69 15.00 -3.12
N PRO A 11 22.93 14.89 -2.58
CA PRO A 11 24.13 14.78 -3.40
C PRO A 11 24.12 13.54 -4.31
N LEU A 12 23.55 12.43 -3.85
CA LEU A 12 23.49 11.20 -4.63
C LEU A 12 22.58 11.36 -5.87
N VAL A 13 21.38 11.94 -5.71
CA VAL A 13 20.49 12.22 -6.85
C VAL A 13 21.14 13.23 -7.80
N GLN A 14 21.82 14.26 -7.28
CA GLN A 14 22.57 15.22 -8.11
C GLN A 14 23.69 14.53 -8.92
N LYS A 15 24.44 13.61 -8.30
CA LYS A 15 25.45 12.78 -8.99
C LYS A 15 24.79 11.94 -10.09
N ALA A 16 23.71 11.22 -9.78
CA ALA A 16 22.99 10.37 -10.72
C ALA A 16 22.48 11.15 -11.94
N ARG A 17 21.94 12.35 -11.74
CA ARG A 17 21.52 13.23 -12.85
C ARG A 17 22.68 13.67 -13.73
N LYS A 18 23.78 14.12 -13.12
CA LYS A 18 24.99 14.54 -13.85
C LYS A 18 25.55 13.40 -14.71
N GLU A 19 25.45 12.18 -14.21
CA GLU A 19 25.93 10.96 -14.87
C GLU A 19 24.83 10.24 -15.69
N LYS A 20 23.66 10.85 -15.86
CA LYS A 20 22.50 10.28 -16.59
C LYS A 20 22.17 8.84 -16.18
N SER A 21 22.17 8.60 -14.86
CA SER A 21 22.02 7.27 -14.24
C SER A 21 20.90 7.26 -13.19
N LEU A 22 19.88 8.13 -13.35
CA LEU A 22 18.75 8.19 -12.43
C LEU A 22 17.91 6.90 -12.46
N ASP A 23 17.80 6.27 -13.63
CA ASP A 23 17.20 4.94 -13.82
C ASP A 23 17.95 3.87 -13.01
N LYS A 24 19.29 3.88 -13.05
CA LYS A 24 20.14 2.97 -12.28
C LYS A 24 20.03 3.21 -10.78
N LEU A 25 19.91 4.46 -10.35
CA LEU A 25 19.67 4.81 -8.95
C LEU A 25 18.32 4.29 -8.44
N LEU A 26 17.25 4.52 -9.20
CA LEU A 26 15.92 4.05 -8.83
C LEU A 26 15.80 2.52 -8.89
N ALA A 27 16.53 1.86 -9.80
CA ALA A 27 16.63 0.40 -9.88
C ALA A 27 17.67 -0.21 -8.92
N GLY A 28 18.51 0.59 -8.26
CA GLY A 28 19.55 0.09 -7.36
C GLY A 28 20.65 -0.72 -8.05
N ARG A 29 21.13 -0.30 -9.23
CA ARG A 29 22.12 -1.05 -10.01
C ARG A 29 23.56 -0.68 -9.65
N GLY A 30 24.38 -1.68 -9.33
CA GLY A 30 25.82 -1.51 -9.14
C GLY A 30 26.16 -0.50 -8.04
N GLU A 31 26.98 0.51 -8.35
CA GLU A 31 27.35 1.56 -7.40
C GLU A 31 26.18 2.45 -6.95
N TRP A 32 25.02 2.35 -7.62
CA TRP A 32 23.83 3.14 -7.32
C TRP A 32 22.88 2.45 -6.34
N PHE A 33 23.23 1.27 -5.84
CA PHE A 33 22.47 0.60 -4.79
C PHE A 33 22.62 1.31 -3.45
N VAL A 34 21.50 1.66 -2.80
CA VAL A 34 21.46 2.30 -1.49
C VAL A 34 20.73 1.40 -0.50
N VAL A 35 21.42 1.01 0.57
CA VAL A 35 20.84 0.21 1.65
C VAL A 35 20.08 1.11 2.61
N GLN A 36 18.83 0.77 2.87
CA GLN A 36 18.09 1.32 4.01
C GLN A 36 18.66 0.68 5.29
N THR A 37 19.43 1.44 6.08
CA THR A 37 19.82 1.00 7.43
C THR A 37 18.59 1.13 8.34
N ASP A 38 17.65 0.18 8.24
CA ASP A 38 16.65 -0.03 9.29
C ASP A 38 17.25 -0.88 10.43
N MET A 39 16.60 -0.87 11.60
CA MET A 39 17.06 -1.51 12.84
C MET A 39 17.24 -3.05 12.77
N PHE A 40 17.04 -3.69 11.62
CA PHE A 40 17.16 -5.14 11.43
C PHE A 40 18.41 -5.59 10.65
N GLY A 41 19.35 -4.69 10.36
CA GLY A 41 20.67 -5.04 9.80
C GLY A 41 20.70 -5.15 8.28
N ASP A 42 21.90 -5.24 7.72
CA ASP A 42 22.15 -5.34 6.29
C ASP A 42 21.44 -6.57 5.70
N PHE A 43 20.32 -6.35 5.00
CA PHE A 43 19.69 -7.37 4.17
C PHE A 43 20.15 -7.17 2.71
N PRO A 44 21.10 -7.96 2.19
CA PRO A 44 21.50 -7.92 0.79
C PRO A 44 20.37 -8.32 -0.20
N ASP A 45 19.22 -8.72 0.33
CA ASP A 45 18.08 -9.28 -0.41
C ASP A 45 16.88 -8.30 -0.53
N ARG A 46 17.11 -6.98 -0.54
CA ARG A 46 16.04 -5.99 -0.75
C ARG A 46 16.37 -5.01 -1.88
N PRO A 47 15.36 -4.45 -2.58
CA PRO A 47 15.54 -3.33 -3.49
C PRO A 47 16.15 -2.11 -2.77
N THR A 48 16.72 -1.20 -3.55
CA THR A 48 17.31 0.07 -3.07
C THR A 48 16.29 0.92 -2.27
N ASP A 49 16.77 1.82 -1.41
CA ASP A 49 15.91 2.74 -0.62
C ASP A 49 15.26 3.82 -1.49
N VAL A 50 14.25 3.42 -2.25
CA VAL A 50 13.51 4.32 -3.14
C VAL A 50 12.75 5.40 -2.37
N ASP A 51 12.26 5.10 -1.15
CA ASP A 51 11.56 6.08 -0.32
C ASP A 51 12.49 7.23 0.08
N GLY A 52 13.69 6.90 0.55
CA GLY A 52 14.73 7.87 0.87
C GLY A 52 15.17 8.69 -0.34
N ILE A 53 15.33 8.04 -1.50
CA ILE A 53 15.65 8.71 -2.78
C ILE A 53 14.57 9.74 -3.14
N TYR A 54 13.29 9.41 -3.00
CA TYR A 54 12.20 10.36 -3.26
C TYR A 54 12.18 11.52 -2.27
N ILE A 55 12.02 11.21 -0.97
CA ILE A 55 11.75 12.23 0.06
C ILE A 55 12.95 13.17 0.22
N PHE A 56 14.16 12.61 0.32
CA PHE A 56 15.34 13.35 0.71
C PHE A 56 16.21 13.78 -0.48
N GLY A 57 15.94 13.27 -1.68
CA GLY A 57 16.67 13.57 -2.91
C GLY A 57 15.80 14.26 -3.97
N ILE A 58 14.96 13.50 -4.66
CA ILE A 58 14.16 13.95 -5.82
C ILE A 58 13.20 15.09 -5.45
N PHE A 59 12.35 14.90 -4.44
CA PHE A 59 11.42 15.93 -3.98
C PHE A 59 12.18 17.11 -3.42
N LYS A 60 13.30 16.86 -2.74
CA LYS A 60 14.12 17.94 -2.20
C LYS A 60 14.73 18.82 -3.29
N LEU A 61 15.17 18.26 -4.40
CA LEU A 61 15.64 19.02 -5.56
C LEU A 61 14.53 19.90 -6.14
N TYR A 62 13.33 19.33 -6.30
CA TYR A 62 12.18 20.07 -6.80
C TYR A 62 11.83 21.27 -5.90
N GLU A 63 11.78 21.06 -4.58
CA GLU A 63 11.56 22.13 -3.59
C GLU A 63 12.61 23.25 -3.66
N LEU A 64 13.83 22.93 -4.08
CA LEU A 64 14.92 23.91 -4.28
C LEU A 64 14.81 24.67 -5.61
N GLY A 65 13.74 24.44 -6.39
CA GLY A 65 13.45 25.14 -7.64
C GLY A 65 13.84 24.38 -8.91
N ASP A 66 14.45 23.20 -8.79
CA ASP A 66 14.84 22.39 -9.94
C ASP A 66 13.66 21.56 -10.43
N THR A 67 12.75 22.19 -11.17
CA THR A 67 11.51 21.56 -11.62
C THR A 67 11.71 20.48 -12.69
N ALA A 68 12.85 20.48 -13.38
CA ALA A 68 13.16 19.51 -14.43
C ALA A 68 13.26 18.07 -13.89
N ILE A 69 13.61 17.91 -12.60
CA ILE A 69 13.70 16.59 -11.95
C ILE A 69 12.39 15.81 -12.01
N ALA A 70 11.24 16.47 -12.12
CA ALA A 70 9.95 15.79 -12.25
C ALA A 70 9.88 14.94 -13.53
N GLN A 71 10.20 15.55 -14.68
CA GLN A 71 10.22 14.86 -15.97
C GLN A 71 11.36 13.84 -16.05
N GLU A 72 12.54 14.19 -15.55
CA GLU A 72 13.69 13.26 -15.52
C GLU A 72 13.39 12.01 -14.70
N THR A 73 12.65 12.15 -13.60
CA THR A 73 12.22 11.01 -12.76
C THR A 73 11.23 10.12 -13.50
N GLU A 74 10.24 10.72 -14.19
CA GLU A 74 9.29 9.98 -15.03
C GLU A 74 10.02 9.20 -16.13
N ASP A 75 10.94 9.87 -16.84
CA ASP A 75 11.75 9.28 -17.89
C ASP A 75 12.65 8.16 -17.34
N ALA A 76 13.21 8.34 -16.14
CA ALA A 76 14.03 7.34 -15.48
C ALA A 76 13.24 6.07 -15.14
N ILE A 77 12.02 6.17 -14.61
CA ILE A 77 11.19 4.98 -14.33
C ILE A 77 10.87 4.23 -15.62
N VAL A 78 10.52 4.96 -16.69
CA VAL A 78 10.30 4.35 -18.02
C VAL A 78 11.58 3.69 -18.52
N ALA A 79 12.74 4.32 -18.36
CA ALA A 79 14.02 3.77 -18.82
C ALA A 79 14.46 2.50 -18.05
N ILE A 80 14.02 2.30 -16.80
CA ILE A 80 14.22 1.01 -16.11
C ILE A 80 13.60 -0.12 -16.94
N CYS A 81 12.42 0.11 -17.53
CA CYS A 81 11.74 -0.86 -18.39
C CYS A 81 12.47 -1.15 -19.71
N ASP A 82 13.55 -0.45 -20.05
CA ASP A 82 14.35 -0.71 -21.25
C ASP A 82 15.73 -1.34 -20.93
N GLN A 83 15.99 -1.62 -19.65
CA GLN A 83 17.18 -2.35 -19.23
C GLN A 83 17.10 -3.84 -19.68
N PRO A 84 18.23 -4.57 -19.67
CA PRO A 84 18.30 -5.94 -20.21
C PRO A 84 18.03 -7.03 -19.15
N TYR A 85 17.70 -6.68 -17.91
CA TYR A 85 17.64 -7.62 -16.79
C TYR A 85 16.26 -8.28 -16.68
N ASP A 86 16.19 -9.29 -15.82
CA ASP A 86 14.99 -10.11 -15.58
C ASP A 86 14.03 -9.49 -14.55
N ASP A 87 14.47 -8.47 -13.83
CA ASP A 87 13.81 -7.83 -12.70
C ASP A 87 13.41 -6.36 -12.98
N ASP A 88 13.55 -5.90 -14.23
CA ASP A 88 13.32 -4.51 -14.63
C ASP A 88 11.87 -4.06 -14.40
N ALA A 89 10.88 -4.87 -14.81
CA ALA A 89 9.48 -4.57 -14.57
C ALA A 89 9.17 -4.40 -13.07
N TYR A 90 9.77 -5.23 -12.23
CA TYR A 90 9.59 -5.18 -10.79
C TYR A 90 10.19 -3.92 -10.19
N LEU A 91 11.43 -3.57 -10.57
CA LEU A 91 12.11 -2.38 -10.05
C LEU A 91 11.45 -1.08 -10.53
N ALA A 92 10.98 -1.04 -11.77
CA ALA A 92 10.18 0.07 -12.28
C ALA A 92 8.84 0.19 -11.53
N GLY A 93 8.15 -0.93 -11.31
CA GLY A 93 6.93 -1.02 -10.50
C GLY A 93 7.15 -0.54 -9.06
N HIS A 94 8.25 -0.95 -8.44
CA HIS A 94 8.64 -0.53 -7.09
C HIS A 94 8.88 0.98 -7.01
N ALA A 95 9.63 1.54 -7.96
CA ALA A 95 9.86 2.98 -8.02
C ALA A 95 8.57 3.78 -8.28
N PHE A 96 7.67 3.23 -9.08
CA PHE A 96 6.35 3.82 -9.33
C PHE A 96 5.44 3.74 -8.10
N TYR A 97 5.43 2.62 -7.39
CA TYR A 97 4.64 2.41 -6.18
C TYR A 97 4.92 3.46 -5.11
N TYR A 98 6.21 3.69 -4.79
CA TYR A 98 6.58 4.70 -3.80
C TYR A 98 6.12 6.10 -4.20
N TYR A 99 6.24 6.46 -5.48
CA TYR A 99 5.70 7.72 -5.97
C TYR A 99 4.18 7.81 -5.78
N LEU A 100 3.43 6.78 -6.18
CA LEU A 100 1.98 6.74 -6.03
C LEU A 100 1.54 6.86 -4.57
N CYS A 101 2.24 6.21 -3.64
CA CYS A 101 2.02 6.34 -2.20
C CYS A 101 2.19 7.80 -1.72
N LYS A 102 3.25 8.49 -2.16
CA LYS A 102 3.46 9.90 -1.80
C LYS A 102 2.47 10.83 -2.49
N LEU A 103 2.04 10.49 -3.70
CA LEU A 103 1.01 11.24 -4.41
C LEU A 103 -0.34 11.14 -3.70
N ARG A 104 -0.73 9.93 -3.26
CA ARG A 104 -1.97 9.70 -2.50
C ARG A 104 -1.95 10.38 -1.13
N ALA A 105 -0.81 10.38 -0.45
CA ALA A 105 -0.62 11.08 0.83
C ALA A 105 -0.43 12.60 0.68
N GLU A 106 -0.60 13.16 -0.52
CA GLU A 106 -0.40 14.59 -0.84
C GLU A 106 1.00 15.12 -0.48
N TYR A 107 2.00 14.24 -0.40
CA TYR A 107 3.40 14.59 -0.12
C TYR A 107 4.25 14.76 -1.38
N ALA A 108 3.81 14.25 -2.53
CA ALA A 108 4.54 14.44 -3.78
C ALA A 108 4.39 15.89 -4.27
N PRO A 109 5.51 16.65 -4.46
CA PRO A 109 5.46 18.06 -4.83
C PRO A 109 5.16 18.30 -6.33
N PHE A 110 5.05 17.23 -7.13
CA PHE A 110 4.74 17.30 -8.55
C PHE A 110 3.94 16.08 -9.02
N ARG A 111 3.25 16.25 -10.16
CA ARG A 111 2.49 15.19 -10.82
C ARG A 111 3.25 14.66 -12.05
N MET A 112 3.44 13.34 -12.10
CA MET A 112 3.94 12.61 -13.28
C MET A 112 2.76 12.03 -14.08
N ASN A 113 3.02 11.68 -15.35
CA ASN A 113 2.10 10.97 -16.21
C ASN A 113 2.04 9.49 -15.82
N ILE A 114 1.15 9.19 -14.86
CA ILE A 114 0.86 7.85 -14.34
C ILE A 114 0.62 6.85 -15.48
N LYS A 115 -0.19 7.22 -16.49
CA LYS A 115 -0.55 6.31 -17.58
C LYS A 115 0.64 5.93 -18.44
N ARG A 116 1.55 6.88 -18.71
CA ARG A 116 2.78 6.60 -19.47
C ARG A 116 3.67 5.59 -18.73
N ILE A 117 3.85 5.78 -17.42
CA ILE A 117 4.66 4.87 -16.59
C ILE A 117 4.00 3.49 -16.53
N GLU A 118 2.68 3.45 -16.27
CA GLU A 118 1.90 2.21 -16.24
C GLU A 118 2.00 1.42 -17.55
N ASP A 119 1.83 2.09 -18.70
CA ASP A 119 1.91 1.45 -20.01
C ASP A 119 3.34 0.92 -20.30
N ALA A 120 4.39 1.65 -19.89
CA ALA A 120 5.77 1.18 -20.01
C ALA A 120 6.02 -0.09 -19.19
N ILE A 121 5.56 -0.12 -17.93
CA ILE A 121 5.72 -1.27 -17.04
C ILE A 121 4.92 -2.47 -17.58
N LYS A 122 3.68 -2.28 -18.04
CA LYS A 122 2.87 -3.35 -18.68
C LYS A 122 3.60 -3.96 -19.86
N ASN A 123 4.13 -3.13 -20.75
CA ASN A 123 4.86 -3.59 -21.92
C ASN A 123 6.13 -4.35 -21.52
N CYS A 124 6.83 -3.90 -20.47
CA CYS A 124 7.97 -4.61 -19.89
C CYS A 124 7.57 -6.00 -19.37
N ILE A 125 6.47 -6.09 -18.60
CA ILE A 125 5.94 -7.36 -18.08
C ILE A 125 5.61 -8.32 -19.23
N ILE A 126 4.94 -7.83 -20.28
CA ILE A 126 4.57 -8.65 -21.45
C ILE A 126 5.82 -9.15 -22.17
N ARG A 127 6.79 -8.26 -22.40
CA ARG A 127 8.03 -8.55 -23.13
C ARG A 127 8.91 -9.55 -22.39
N ASP A 128 9.09 -9.38 -21.09
CA ASP A 128 10.02 -10.16 -20.27
C ASP A 128 9.35 -11.27 -19.45
N LYS A 129 8.09 -11.58 -19.74
CA LYS A 129 7.30 -12.60 -19.03
C LYS A 129 8.06 -13.89 -18.77
N GLU A 130 8.69 -14.47 -19.79
CA GLU A 130 9.44 -15.72 -19.66
C GLU A 130 10.66 -15.59 -18.73
N LYS A 131 11.37 -14.46 -18.76
CA LYS A 131 12.49 -14.23 -17.82
C LYS A 131 11.95 -14.12 -16.40
N MET A 132 10.90 -13.34 -16.20
CA MET A 132 10.28 -13.13 -14.89
C MET A 132 9.72 -14.43 -14.29
N LEU A 133 9.18 -15.34 -15.11
CA LEU A 133 8.74 -16.67 -14.69
C LEU A 133 9.89 -17.58 -14.23
N ASN A 134 11.12 -17.30 -14.66
CA ASN A 134 12.33 -18.05 -14.29
C ASN A 134 13.17 -17.38 -13.19
N THR A 135 12.70 -16.25 -12.65
CA THR A 135 13.42 -15.46 -11.64
C THR A 135 12.73 -15.52 -10.30
N HIS A 136 13.50 -15.77 -9.23
CA HIS A 136 12.98 -15.92 -7.86
C HIS A 136 13.44 -14.80 -6.91
N LYS A 137 14.04 -13.73 -7.45
CA LYS A 137 14.53 -12.58 -6.68
C LYS A 137 13.40 -11.94 -5.90
N TRP A 138 13.62 -11.70 -4.60
CA TRP A 138 12.72 -10.94 -3.71
C TRP A 138 11.30 -11.50 -3.60
N VAL A 139 11.09 -12.74 -4.04
CA VAL A 139 9.82 -13.42 -3.91
C VAL A 139 9.71 -13.97 -2.49
N TYR A 140 8.94 -13.29 -1.65
CA TYR A 140 8.66 -13.76 -0.29
C TYR A 140 7.47 -14.73 -0.32
N THR A 141 7.71 -16.00 0.01
CA THR A 141 6.62 -16.93 0.30
C THR A 141 6.04 -16.57 1.67
N TYR A 142 4.82 -16.03 1.71
CA TYR A 142 4.08 -15.98 2.98
C TYR A 142 3.89 -17.41 3.46
N SER A 143 4.29 -17.68 4.71
CA SER A 143 4.43 -19.03 5.29
C SER A 143 3.18 -19.91 5.27
N ASN A 144 2.02 -19.37 4.88
CA ASN A 144 0.73 -20.05 4.86
C ASN A 144 0.01 -20.01 3.52
N THR A 145 0.63 -19.50 2.45
CA THR A 145 0.08 -19.57 1.09
C THR A 145 1.00 -20.44 0.24
N ASN A 146 0.44 -21.17 -0.74
CA ASN A 146 1.21 -21.71 -1.86
C ASN A 146 1.74 -20.51 -2.66
N GLY A 147 2.72 -19.80 -2.09
CA GLY A 147 3.14 -18.46 -2.50
C GLY A 147 3.61 -18.41 -3.95
N PRO A 148 3.75 -17.21 -4.53
CA PRO A 148 4.30 -17.08 -5.86
C PRO A 148 5.71 -17.68 -5.83
N TRP A 149 6.05 -18.43 -6.88
CA TRP A 149 7.36 -19.07 -7.00
C TRP A 149 8.32 -18.24 -7.83
N ASP A 150 7.83 -17.20 -8.50
CA ASP A 150 8.54 -16.43 -9.50
C ASP A 150 8.08 -14.97 -9.50
N LEU A 151 8.90 -14.11 -10.09
CA LEU A 151 8.73 -12.66 -10.05
C LEU A 151 7.48 -12.20 -10.81
N TYR A 152 7.10 -12.90 -11.88
CA TYR A 152 5.87 -12.62 -12.63
C TYR A 152 4.63 -12.81 -11.75
N ASN A 153 4.49 -13.99 -11.15
CA ASN A 153 3.36 -14.30 -10.28
C ASN A 153 3.37 -13.43 -9.01
N PHE A 154 4.55 -13.07 -8.50
CA PHE A 154 4.67 -12.15 -7.38
C PHE A 154 4.16 -10.74 -7.72
N MET A 155 4.58 -10.18 -8.86
CA MET A 155 4.06 -8.89 -9.34
C MET A 155 2.56 -8.92 -9.61
N GLN A 156 2.05 -10.02 -10.18
CA GLN A 156 0.61 -10.18 -10.41
C GLN A 156 -0.17 -10.15 -9.09
N MET A 157 0.33 -10.81 -8.05
CA MET A 157 -0.25 -10.71 -6.71
C MET A 157 -0.16 -9.28 -6.19
N GLN A 158 1.03 -8.66 -6.21
CA GLN A 158 1.24 -7.29 -5.75
C GLN A 158 0.51 -6.22 -6.55
N ASN A 159 -0.09 -6.53 -7.70
CA ASN A 159 -0.92 -5.56 -8.40
C ASN A 159 -2.08 -5.06 -7.51
N ASP A 160 -2.52 -5.86 -6.52
CA ASP A 160 -3.51 -5.48 -5.53
C ASP A 160 -3.15 -4.22 -4.72
N ILE A 161 -1.87 -3.94 -4.46
CA ILE A 161 -1.44 -2.71 -3.79
C ILE A 161 -1.37 -1.49 -4.73
N PHE A 162 -1.33 -1.69 -6.05
CA PHE A 162 -1.38 -0.59 -7.04
C PHE A 162 -2.81 -0.16 -7.35
N LEU A 163 -3.76 -1.08 -7.33
CA LEU A 163 -5.16 -0.82 -7.68
C LEU A 163 -5.81 0.28 -6.81
N PRO A 164 -5.67 0.29 -5.46
CA PRO A 164 -6.14 1.40 -4.62
C PRO A 164 -5.46 2.74 -4.92
N LEU A 165 -4.28 2.71 -5.54
CA LEU A 165 -3.52 3.91 -5.92
C LEU A 165 -3.86 4.42 -7.33
N GLY A 166 -4.81 3.77 -8.01
CA GLY A 166 -5.29 4.18 -9.33
C GLY A 166 -4.42 3.69 -10.50
N ALA A 167 -3.58 2.68 -10.29
CA ALA A 167 -2.78 2.04 -11.33
C ALA A 167 -3.10 0.54 -11.42
N ASN A 168 -3.10 -0.01 -12.64
CA ASN A 168 -3.26 -1.44 -12.85
C ASN A 168 -2.14 -1.96 -13.75
N LEU A 169 -1.16 -2.67 -13.20
CA LEU A 169 -0.02 -3.19 -13.95
C LEU A 169 -0.36 -4.42 -14.80
N PHE A 170 -1.55 -5.03 -14.63
CA PHE A 170 -2.00 -6.21 -15.35
C PHE A 170 -3.36 -5.94 -16.02
N GLY A 171 -3.32 -5.50 -17.27
CA GLY A 171 -4.46 -4.96 -18.01
C GLY A 171 -5.68 -5.88 -18.15
N ASP A 172 -5.50 -7.20 -18.09
CA ASP A 172 -6.56 -8.21 -18.26
C ASP A 172 -7.20 -8.67 -16.94
N SER A 173 -7.09 -7.86 -15.89
CA SER A 173 -7.61 -8.19 -14.56
C SER A 173 -9.14 -8.25 -14.53
N VAL A 174 -9.68 -9.31 -13.93
CA VAL A 174 -11.11 -9.45 -13.63
C VAL A 174 -11.39 -8.93 -12.22
N PHE A 175 -12.45 -8.12 -12.07
CA PHE A 175 -12.81 -7.52 -10.79
C PHE A 175 -14.15 -8.06 -10.28
N GLU A 176 -14.12 -8.83 -9.19
CA GLU A 176 -15.30 -9.38 -8.54
C GLU A 176 -15.74 -8.51 -7.37
N ARG A 177 -16.75 -7.66 -7.59
CA ARG A 177 -17.23 -6.75 -6.55
C ARG A 177 -18.10 -7.47 -5.52
N THR A 178 -17.67 -7.40 -4.26
CA THR A 178 -18.46 -7.88 -3.13
C THR A 178 -19.59 -6.92 -2.80
N LYS A 179 -20.64 -7.44 -2.17
CA LYS A 179 -21.75 -6.62 -1.70
C LYS A 179 -21.27 -5.68 -0.59
N THR A 180 -21.44 -4.38 -0.80
CA THR A 180 -21.14 -3.35 0.21
C THR A 180 -21.79 -3.68 1.56
N PRO A 181 -21.00 -3.80 2.63
CA PRO A 181 -21.49 -3.94 4.00
C PRO A 181 -22.51 -2.86 4.35
N GLU A 182 -23.55 -3.23 5.10
CA GLU A 182 -24.60 -2.30 5.57
C GLU A 182 -24.01 -1.08 6.28
N LEU A 183 -23.00 -1.31 7.13
CA LEU A 183 -22.28 -0.26 7.84
C LEU A 183 -21.75 0.82 6.88
N LEU A 184 -21.09 0.42 5.79
CA LEU A 184 -20.56 1.37 4.81
C LEU A 184 -21.65 2.14 4.07
N ARG A 185 -22.80 1.51 3.80
CA ARG A 185 -23.95 2.22 3.21
C ARG A 185 -24.48 3.33 4.10
N ILE A 186 -24.34 3.18 5.42
CA ILE A 186 -24.72 4.20 6.41
C ILE A 186 -23.63 5.27 6.46
N LEU A 187 -22.36 4.88 6.58
CA LEU A 187 -21.24 5.82 6.66
C LEU A 187 -21.11 6.70 5.41
N LYS A 188 -21.41 6.18 4.21
CA LYS A 188 -21.45 6.96 2.95
C LYS A 188 -22.46 8.12 2.94
N LYS A 189 -23.43 8.12 3.85
CA LYS A 189 -24.45 9.18 3.96
C LYS A 189 -24.08 10.22 5.02
N ARG A 190 -22.97 10.05 5.73
CA ARG A 190 -22.50 10.97 6.77
C ARG A 190 -21.58 12.03 6.18
N ASN A 191 -21.47 13.16 6.87
CA ASN A 191 -20.46 14.16 6.54
C ASN A 191 -19.08 13.61 6.96
N LYS A 192 -18.05 13.81 6.13
CA LYS A 192 -16.68 13.39 6.47
C LYS A 192 -16.15 14.11 7.72
N GLU A 193 -16.56 15.35 7.93
CA GLU A 193 -16.17 16.16 9.09
C GLU A 193 -16.94 15.81 10.36
N GLU A 194 -17.93 14.93 10.27
CA GLU A 194 -18.75 14.55 11.42
C GLU A 194 -17.94 13.70 12.40
N ASN A 195 -17.96 14.10 13.67
CA ASN A 195 -17.31 13.34 14.72
C ASN A 195 -18.20 12.18 15.18
N LEU A 196 -17.73 10.95 14.98
CA LEU A 196 -18.45 9.74 15.35
C LEU A 196 -17.84 9.12 16.60
N THR A 197 -18.69 8.59 17.47
CA THR A 197 -18.23 7.73 18.58
C THR A 197 -18.33 6.27 18.17
N VAL A 198 -17.19 5.58 18.16
CA VAL A 198 -17.08 4.16 17.78
C VAL A 198 -16.80 3.33 19.02
N VAL A 199 -17.64 2.32 19.25
CA VAL A 199 -17.41 1.29 20.26
C VAL A 199 -16.87 0.04 19.56
N LEU A 200 -15.66 -0.35 19.95
CA LEU A 200 -14.98 -1.53 19.44
C LEU A 200 -15.35 -2.77 20.25
N ARG A 201 -15.12 -3.96 19.67
CA ARG A 201 -15.48 -5.24 20.30
C ARG A 201 -14.60 -5.58 21.50
N ASP A 202 -13.37 -5.10 21.52
CA ASP A 202 -12.43 -5.25 22.65
C ASP A 202 -12.83 -4.42 23.88
N GLY A 203 -13.81 -3.52 23.73
CA GLY A 203 -14.31 -2.63 24.78
C GLY A 203 -13.80 -1.19 24.69
N SER A 204 -12.90 -0.90 23.74
CA SER A 204 -12.43 0.44 23.47
C SER A 204 -13.56 1.34 22.95
N VAL A 205 -13.52 2.61 23.33
CA VAL A 205 -14.44 3.64 22.83
C VAL A 205 -13.58 4.81 22.35
N VAL A 206 -13.76 5.19 21.10
CA VAL A 206 -13.00 6.27 20.47
C VAL A 206 -13.96 7.26 19.81
N SER A 207 -13.53 8.52 19.73
CA SER A 207 -14.13 9.52 18.85
C SER A 207 -13.18 9.84 17.71
N GLY A 208 -13.71 10.34 16.61
CA GLY A 208 -12.94 10.62 15.40
C GLY A 208 -13.82 10.80 14.18
N ALA A 209 -13.22 10.89 13.01
CA ALA A 209 -13.91 11.21 11.78
C ALA A 209 -13.62 10.18 10.68
N ILE A 210 -14.53 10.11 9.71
CA ILE A 210 -14.30 9.33 8.48
C ILE A 210 -13.28 10.08 7.64
N ASP A 211 -12.14 9.45 7.39
CA ASP A 211 -11.12 9.99 6.50
C ASP A 211 -11.48 9.68 5.04
N GLU A 212 -11.57 8.39 4.72
CA GLU A 212 -11.91 7.92 3.38
C GLU A 212 -12.70 6.61 3.38
N ILE A 213 -13.57 6.48 2.39
CA ILE A 213 -14.18 5.21 1.98
C ILE A 213 -13.62 4.88 0.61
N TYR A 214 -12.95 3.73 0.50
CA TYR A 214 -12.16 3.37 -0.68
C TYR A 214 -12.39 1.90 -1.06
N ASP A 215 -12.10 1.57 -2.32
CA ASP A 215 -12.05 0.18 -2.77
C ASP A 215 -10.69 -0.43 -2.39
N ASP A 216 -10.74 -1.56 -1.70
CA ASP A 216 -9.59 -2.42 -1.43
C ASP A 216 -9.74 -3.72 -2.24
N TYR A 217 -8.60 -4.39 -2.47
CA TYR A 217 -8.49 -5.48 -3.42
C TYR A 217 -7.77 -6.65 -2.79
N ASP A 218 -8.36 -7.84 -2.87
CA ASP A 218 -7.68 -9.09 -2.54
C ASP A 218 -7.48 -9.87 -3.84
N TYR A 219 -6.23 -10.25 -4.14
CA TYR A 219 -5.97 -11.20 -5.20
C TYR A 219 -6.53 -12.59 -4.84
N ILE A 220 -7.46 -13.08 -5.65
CA ILE A 220 -8.08 -14.43 -5.52
C ILE A 220 -7.90 -15.28 -6.79
N GLY A 221 -7.23 -14.72 -7.80
CA GLY A 221 -7.04 -15.33 -9.10
C GLY A 221 -6.09 -16.52 -9.10
N THR A 222 -6.08 -17.23 -10.23
CA THR A 222 -5.07 -18.23 -10.54
C THR A 222 -4.00 -17.63 -11.45
N LYS A 223 -2.90 -18.36 -11.68
CA LYS A 223 -1.82 -17.92 -12.61
C LYS A 223 -2.36 -17.49 -13.98
N GLU A 224 -3.40 -18.15 -14.47
CA GLU A 224 -3.98 -17.93 -15.80
C GLU A 224 -5.09 -16.87 -15.82
N HIS A 225 -5.68 -16.57 -14.65
CA HIS A 225 -6.83 -15.69 -14.51
C HIS A 225 -6.64 -14.71 -13.35
N PRO A 226 -5.95 -13.57 -13.57
CA PRO A 226 -5.83 -12.52 -12.57
C PRO A 226 -7.21 -12.01 -12.18
N THR A 227 -7.64 -12.36 -10.98
CA THR A 227 -8.96 -12.01 -10.45
C THR A 227 -8.78 -11.34 -9.10
N TYR A 228 -9.35 -10.15 -8.96
CA TYR A 228 -9.29 -9.36 -7.74
C TYR A 228 -10.69 -9.23 -7.17
N LYS A 229 -10.84 -9.63 -5.92
CA LYS A 229 -12.06 -9.39 -5.16
C LYS A 229 -12.03 -7.95 -4.67
N VAL A 230 -13.03 -7.18 -5.08
CA VAL A 230 -13.17 -5.76 -4.69
C VAL A 230 -14.11 -5.63 -3.51
N PHE A 231 -13.66 -5.00 -2.45
CA PHE A 231 -14.48 -4.71 -1.29
C PHE A 231 -14.24 -3.29 -0.79
N GLU A 232 -15.32 -2.65 -0.35
CA GLU A 232 -15.23 -1.30 0.16
C GLU A 232 -14.74 -1.34 1.61
N ARG A 233 -13.86 -0.39 1.95
CA ARG A 233 -13.32 -0.18 3.30
C ARG A 233 -13.56 1.25 3.76
N CYS A 234 -13.34 1.52 5.04
CA CYS A 234 -13.48 2.86 5.60
C CYS A 234 -12.36 3.14 6.59
N ASN A 235 -11.46 4.05 6.23
CA ASN A 235 -10.48 4.59 7.16
C ASN A 235 -11.16 5.62 8.07
N PHE A 236 -10.99 5.41 9.36
CA PHE A 236 -11.45 6.29 10.41
C PHE A 236 -10.26 6.73 11.23
N VAL A 237 -10.06 8.04 11.33
CA VAL A 237 -8.95 8.61 12.11
C VAL A 237 -9.44 8.86 13.52
N VAL A 238 -8.81 8.21 14.48
CA VAL A 238 -9.09 8.40 15.90
C VAL A 238 -8.64 9.80 16.31
N GLY A 239 -9.58 10.64 16.73
CA GLY A 239 -9.29 11.93 17.35
C GLY A 239 -8.97 11.77 18.83
N GLU A 240 -9.83 11.06 19.56
CA GLU A 240 -9.70 10.87 21.01
C GLU A 240 -10.02 9.43 21.43
N VAL A 241 -9.29 8.94 22.43
CA VAL A 241 -9.58 7.66 23.11
C VAL A 241 -10.38 7.94 24.38
N LEU A 242 -11.69 7.70 24.32
CA LEU A 242 -12.63 7.92 25.42
C LEU A 242 -12.56 6.80 26.47
N LYS A 243 -12.22 5.59 26.03
CA LYS A 243 -12.04 4.42 26.89
C LYS A 243 -11.12 3.41 26.22
N THR A 244 -10.15 2.88 26.97
CA THR A 244 -9.31 1.76 26.53
C THR A 244 -9.97 0.42 26.82
N GLY A 245 -9.94 -0.47 25.83
CA GLY A 245 -10.39 -1.85 25.89
C GLY A 245 -9.24 -2.81 26.20
N LYS A 246 -9.27 -3.99 25.58
CA LYS A 246 -8.21 -5.00 25.71
C LYS A 246 -7.03 -4.72 24.80
N ASP A 247 -7.28 -4.09 23.66
CA ASP A 247 -6.25 -3.78 22.68
C ASP A 247 -5.85 -2.30 22.84
N GLU A 248 -4.57 -1.99 22.62
CA GLU A 248 -4.10 -0.60 22.65
C GLU A 248 -4.58 0.12 21.39
N VAL A 249 -5.41 1.14 21.61
CA VAL A 249 -5.84 2.09 20.58
C VAL A 249 -5.31 3.46 20.97
N SER A 250 -4.74 4.19 20.01
CA SER A 250 -4.11 5.50 20.24
C SER A 250 -4.75 6.61 19.40
N CYS A 251 -4.56 7.86 19.85
CA CYS A 251 -4.93 9.03 19.05
C CYS A 251 -4.13 9.04 17.74
N CYS A 252 -4.75 9.55 16.68
CA CYS A 252 -4.26 9.57 15.30
C CYS A 252 -4.12 8.18 14.65
N GLN A 253 -4.51 7.09 15.33
CA GLN A 253 -4.56 5.77 14.72
C GLN A 253 -5.66 5.72 13.64
N ILE A 254 -5.37 5.03 12.53
CA ILE A 254 -6.34 4.73 11.49
C ILE A 254 -6.97 3.37 11.77
N LEU A 255 -8.30 3.34 11.84
CA LEU A 255 -9.10 2.13 12.03
C LEU A 255 -9.89 1.83 10.76
N ASP A 256 -9.95 0.55 10.37
CA ASP A 256 -10.88 0.10 9.33
C ASP A 256 -12.24 -0.26 9.93
N LEU A 257 -13.21 0.63 9.78
CA LEU A 257 -14.55 0.42 10.32
C LEU A 257 -15.35 -0.61 9.52
N ALA A 258 -14.97 -0.90 8.27
CA ALA A 258 -15.74 -1.82 7.42
C ALA A 258 -15.71 -3.27 7.91
N ARG A 259 -14.80 -3.62 8.84
CA ARG A 259 -14.68 -4.94 9.47
C ARG A 259 -15.69 -5.09 10.62
N PRO A 260 -16.83 -5.78 10.43
CA PRO A 260 -17.84 -5.90 11.48
C PRO A 260 -17.34 -6.74 12.67
N ALA A 261 -16.30 -7.56 12.44
CA ALA A 261 -15.63 -8.29 13.50
C ALA A 261 -14.82 -7.41 14.46
N PHE A 262 -14.64 -6.12 14.14
CA PHE A 262 -13.91 -5.14 14.95
C PHE A 262 -14.86 -4.13 15.61
N VAL A 263 -15.87 -3.65 14.87
CA VAL A 263 -16.80 -2.62 15.34
C VAL A 263 -18.06 -3.21 15.97
N LYS A 264 -18.41 -2.74 17.18
CA LYS A 264 -19.63 -3.15 17.88
C LYS A 264 -20.79 -2.19 17.66
N LYS A 265 -20.53 -0.88 17.70
CA LYS A 265 -21.54 0.17 17.62
C LYS A 265 -20.91 1.48 17.16
N ILE A 266 -21.65 2.28 16.41
CA ILE A 266 -21.28 3.65 16.03
C ILE A 266 -22.43 4.58 16.40
N MET A 267 -22.09 5.74 16.95
CA MET A 267 -23.01 6.81 17.32
C MET A 267 -22.57 8.12 16.68
N ASP A 268 -23.51 8.99 16.38
CA ASP A 268 -23.23 10.37 16.00
C ASP A 268 -22.97 11.26 17.23
N GLU A 269 -22.69 12.54 16.99
CA GLU A 269 -22.39 13.55 18.03
C GLU A 269 -23.52 13.73 19.05
N SER A 270 -24.77 13.45 18.67
CA SER A 270 -25.92 13.52 19.57
C SER A 270 -26.06 12.29 20.47
N GLY A 271 -25.21 11.28 20.27
CA GLY A 271 -25.30 9.98 20.92
C GLY A 271 -26.32 9.03 20.27
N HIS A 272 -26.90 9.39 19.12
CA HIS A 272 -27.83 8.53 18.41
C HIS A 272 -27.08 7.37 17.75
N ILE A 273 -27.58 6.14 17.91
CA ILE A 273 -26.95 4.93 17.36
C ILE A 273 -27.25 4.86 15.86
N ILE A 274 -26.26 5.22 15.04
CA ILE A 274 -26.38 5.14 13.58
C ILE A 274 -26.09 3.75 13.05
N TRP A 275 -25.30 2.93 13.76
CA TRP A 275 -25.10 1.53 13.41
C TRP A 275 -24.75 0.67 14.63
N LYS A 276 -25.19 -0.59 14.62
CA LYS A 276 -24.86 -1.57 15.66
C LYS A 276 -24.81 -2.97 15.08
N ILE A 277 -23.81 -3.76 15.48
CA ILE A 277 -23.77 -5.18 15.11
C ILE A 277 -24.98 -5.91 15.71
N SER A 278 -25.68 -6.70 14.89
CA SER A 278 -26.80 -7.53 15.37
C SER A 278 -26.31 -8.53 16.43
N LEU A 279 -27.13 -8.82 17.44
CA LEU A 279 -26.79 -9.77 18.50
C LEU A 279 -26.45 -11.17 17.94
N ALA A 280 -27.19 -11.65 16.94
CA ALA A 280 -26.94 -12.94 16.31
C ALA A 280 -25.54 -12.99 15.65
N ARG A 281 -25.17 -11.96 14.88
CA ARG A 281 -23.81 -11.86 14.30
C ARG A 281 -22.73 -11.74 15.36
N LEU A 282 -22.98 -10.98 16.43
CA LEU A 282 -22.02 -10.86 17.53
C LEU A 282 -21.77 -12.22 18.19
N LEU A 283 -22.83 -12.95 18.53
CA LEU A 283 -22.74 -14.28 19.13
C LEU A 283 -22.06 -15.29 18.21
N PHE A 284 -22.37 -15.26 16.91
CA PHE A 284 -21.71 -16.11 15.92
C PHE A 284 -20.21 -15.83 15.85
N LEU A 285 -19.78 -14.58 15.80
CA LEU A 285 -18.37 -14.22 15.78
C LEU A 285 -17.64 -14.61 17.09
N GLU A 286 -18.27 -14.42 18.25
CA GLU A 286 -17.74 -14.88 19.54
C GLU A 286 -17.56 -16.41 19.56
N PHE A 287 -18.52 -17.15 18.99
CA PHE A 287 -18.42 -18.60 18.85
C PHE A 287 -17.26 -19.01 17.96
N ILE A 288 -17.11 -18.41 16.77
CA ILE A 288 -15.99 -18.70 15.85
C ILE A 288 -14.63 -18.41 16.50
N ILE A 289 -14.49 -17.28 17.20
CA ILE A 289 -13.24 -16.94 17.90
C ILE A 289 -12.92 -17.96 19.00
N LYS A 290 -13.92 -18.36 19.79
CA LYS A 290 -13.75 -19.39 20.83
C LYS A 290 -13.38 -20.74 20.23
N LEU A 291 -14.03 -21.14 19.13
CA LEU A 291 -13.76 -22.37 18.43
C LEU A 291 -12.34 -22.38 17.87
N TRP A 292 -11.90 -21.29 17.23
CA TRP A 292 -10.54 -21.16 16.72
C TRP A 292 -9.50 -21.26 17.82
N ARG A 293 -9.69 -20.56 18.95
CA ARG A 293 -8.81 -20.66 20.13
C ARG A 293 -8.77 -22.05 20.75
N PHE A 294 -9.86 -22.81 20.67
CA PHE A 294 -9.90 -24.20 21.12
C PHE A 294 -9.08 -25.09 20.19
N LEU A 295 -9.25 -24.94 18.87
CA LEU A 295 -8.53 -25.72 17.87
C LEU A 295 -7.02 -25.43 17.85
N THR A 296 -6.60 -24.18 18.09
CA THR A 296 -5.17 -23.81 18.12
C THR A 296 -4.46 -24.11 19.44
N LYS A 297 -5.19 -24.41 20.52
CA LYS A 297 -4.60 -24.84 21.81
C LYS A 297 -4.18 -26.30 21.83
N HIS A 298 -4.54 -27.09 20.83
CA HIS A 298 -4.27 -28.52 20.73
C HIS A 298 -3.27 -28.89 19.62
N HIS A 299 -2.51 -27.90 19.14
CA HIS A 299 -1.34 -28.07 18.28
C HIS A 299 -0.08 -27.54 18.96
#